data_AF-A0A7Z9K6I2-F1
#
_entry.id   AF-A0A7Z9K6I2-F1
#
_cell.length_a   1.000
_cell.length_b   1.000
_cell.length_c   1.000
_cell.angle_alpha   90.00
_cell.angle_beta   90.00
_cell.angle_gamma   90.00
#
_symmetry.space_group_name_H-M   'P 1'
#
loop_
_entity.id
_entity.type
_entity.pdbx_description
1 polymer ?
#
loop_
_entity_poly.entity_id
_entity_poly.type
_entity_poly.pdbx_seq_one_letter_code
_entity_poly.pdbx_strand_id
1 'polypeptide(L)'
;MVVTVNSPTPIERVEIRNGAETVKTIRGYSTDDLGSRYRVIWSGAEYRGRGRQTVWNGKAKFRGASVKRMNKINAWNHERLLEVEGDDTVVWEAITTGNYGGFDVWLSGYEEAVIELQSNLGTLVKPVSEIGLEGEIVECGGLERRLKVFRLPDKNTHRELSASVDIELSEMGDNPLWVCVTTEDGFQAWSSPAFVFR
;
A
#
# COMPACT_ATOMS: atom_id res chain seq x y z
N MET A 1 -7.09 0.55 23.72
CA MET A 1 -6.65 -0.78 23.22
C MET A 1 -5.13 -0.84 23.22
N VAL A 2 -4.54 -1.94 23.71
CA VAL A 2 -3.09 -2.17 23.62
C VAL A 2 -2.82 -3.23 22.56
N VAL A 3 -1.85 -2.97 21.68
CA VAL A 3 -1.44 -3.89 20.62
C VAL A 3 0.08 -4.03 20.60
N THR A 4 0.55 -5.27 20.47
CA THR A 4 1.96 -5.60 20.23
C THR A 4 2.03 -6.57 19.06
N VAL A 5 2.86 -6.25 18.08
CA VAL A 5 3.03 -7.02 16.85
C VAL A 5 4.51 -7.38 16.71
N ASN A 6 4.78 -8.66 16.48
CA ASN A 6 6.10 -9.19 16.16
C ASN A 6 6.04 -9.92 14.83
N SER A 7 6.99 -9.62 13.94
CA SER A 7 7.02 -10.17 12.59
C SER A 7 8.44 -10.55 12.15
N PRO A 8 8.63 -11.69 11.45
CA PRO A 8 9.93 -12.03 10.86
C PRO A 8 10.31 -11.08 9.71
N THR A 9 9.33 -10.42 9.08
CA THR A 9 9.53 -9.38 8.06
C THR A 9 9.28 -7.99 8.65
N PRO A 10 10.02 -6.92 8.26
CA PRO A 10 9.69 -5.56 8.67
C PRO A 10 8.22 -5.22 8.45
N ILE A 11 7.64 -4.53 9.43
CA ILE A 11 6.23 -4.13 9.45
C ILE A 11 6.11 -2.82 8.68
N GLU A 12 5.28 -2.80 7.64
CA GLU A 12 4.98 -1.59 6.89
C GLU A 12 4.05 -0.68 7.71
N ARG A 13 2.96 -1.25 8.23
CA ARG A 13 1.98 -0.57 9.07
C ARG A 13 1.11 -1.53 9.87
N VAL A 14 0.54 -1.04 10.96
CA VAL A 14 -0.51 -1.67 11.75
C VAL A 14 -1.72 -0.75 11.75
N GLU A 15 -2.85 -1.24 11.28
CA GLU A 15 -4.13 -0.53 11.26
C GLU A 15 -5.02 -1.07 12.38
N ILE A 16 -5.49 -0.19 13.26
CA ILE A 16 -6.57 -0.46 14.20
C ILE A 16 -7.87 -0.05 13.54
N ARG A 17 -8.83 -0.96 13.50
CA ARG A 17 -10.10 -0.79 12.80
C ARG A 17 -11.29 -0.96 13.72
N ASN A 18 -12.35 -0.21 13.43
CA ASN A 18 -13.69 -0.41 13.99
C ASN A 18 -14.64 -0.70 12.82
N GLY A 19 -15.03 -1.95 12.66
CA GLY A 19 -15.74 -2.39 11.46
C GLY A 19 -14.90 -2.19 10.20
N ALA A 20 -15.41 -1.43 9.23
CA ALA A 20 -14.68 -1.13 7.99
C ALA A 20 -13.73 0.08 8.11
N GLU A 21 -13.89 0.90 9.15
CA GLU A 21 -13.14 2.13 9.31
C GLU A 21 -11.76 1.86 9.91
N THR A 22 -10.73 2.54 9.39
CA THR A 22 -9.40 2.57 10.01
C THR A 22 -9.35 3.75 10.98
N VAL A 23 -9.37 3.44 12.27
CA VAL A 23 -9.34 4.42 13.37
C VAL A 23 -7.92 4.96 13.56
N LYS A 24 -6.91 4.10 13.46
CA LYS A 24 -5.51 4.48 13.64
C LYS A 24 -4.59 3.66 12.77
N THR A 25 -3.62 4.33 12.16
CA THR A 25 -2.47 3.68 11.52
C THR A 25 -1.22 3.93 12.37
N ILE A 26 -0.51 2.87 12.70
CA ILE A 26 0.75 2.86 13.46
C ILE A 26 1.86 2.42 12.50
N ARG A 27 2.99 3.12 12.53
CA ARG A 27 4.19 2.81 11.75
C ARG A 27 5.41 2.93 12.64
N GLY A 28 6.46 2.18 12.32
CA GLY A 28 7.75 2.29 13.03
C GLY A 28 8.59 3.49 12.58
N TYR A 29 8.19 4.14 11.51
CA TYR A 29 8.88 5.25 10.86
C TYR A 29 7.91 6.40 10.60
N SER A 30 8.47 7.59 10.39
CA SER A 30 7.78 8.86 10.23
C SER A 30 8.13 9.52 8.88
N THR A 31 7.67 10.75 8.68
CA THR A 31 8.02 11.56 7.52
C THR A 31 9.51 11.87 7.43
N ASP A 32 10.19 11.94 8.58
CA ASP A 32 11.62 12.29 8.66
C ASP A 32 12.53 11.13 8.24
N ASP A 33 11.98 9.91 8.20
CA ASP A 33 12.69 8.69 7.83
C ASP A 33 12.56 8.34 6.33
N LEU A 34 11.77 9.12 5.56
CA LEU A 34 11.46 8.80 4.17
C LEU A 34 12.70 8.91 3.26
N GLY A 35 12.94 7.85 2.49
CA GLY A 35 14.10 7.72 1.59
C GLY A 35 13.74 7.94 0.12
N SER A 36 14.51 7.41 -0.82
CA SER A 36 14.18 7.45 -2.25
C SER A 36 13.32 6.26 -2.70
N ARG A 37 12.78 5.49 -1.75
CA ARG A 37 11.90 4.34 -2.00
C ARG A 37 10.44 4.75 -2.15
N TYR A 38 9.85 4.39 -3.27
CA TYR A 38 8.41 4.59 -3.55
C TYR A 38 7.75 3.23 -3.80
N ARG A 39 6.58 3.04 -3.19
CA ARG A 39 5.72 1.87 -3.41
C ARG A 39 4.51 2.27 -4.23
N VAL A 40 4.26 1.52 -5.29
CA VAL A 40 3.02 1.59 -6.07
C VAL A 40 2.26 0.29 -5.86
N ILE A 41 0.97 0.39 -5.51
CA ILE A 41 0.07 -0.76 -5.37
C ILE A 41 -1.18 -0.59 -6.23
N TRP A 42 -1.69 -1.71 -6.71
CA TRP A 42 -3.02 -1.87 -7.30
C TRP A 42 -3.81 -2.88 -6.47
N SER A 43 -5.07 -2.58 -6.15
CA SER A 43 -5.87 -3.38 -5.22
C SER A 43 -7.30 -3.57 -5.67
N GLY A 44 -8.03 -4.47 -5.01
CA GLY A 44 -9.49 -4.51 -5.06
C GLY A 44 -10.06 -5.42 -6.14
N ALA A 45 -11.34 -5.23 -6.44
CA ALA A 45 -12.11 -6.08 -7.32
C ALA A 45 -13.18 -5.28 -8.09
N GLU A 46 -13.77 -5.87 -9.13
CA GLU A 46 -14.86 -5.23 -9.89
C GLU A 46 -16.15 -5.13 -9.04
N TYR A 47 -16.58 -6.24 -8.45
CA TYR A 47 -17.81 -6.35 -7.65
C TYR A 47 -17.78 -7.57 -6.71
N ARG A 48 -18.84 -7.78 -5.91
CA ARG A 48 -18.95 -8.94 -5.02
C ARG A 48 -19.45 -10.18 -5.78
N GLY A 49 -18.75 -11.31 -5.65
CA GLY A 49 -19.22 -12.60 -6.18
C GLY A 49 -18.27 -13.23 -7.20
N ARG A 50 -18.81 -14.08 -8.07
CA ARG A 50 -18.06 -14.77 -9.14
C ARG A 50 -17.80 -13.81 -10.30
N GLY A 51 -16.62 -13.88 -10.92
CA GLY A 51 -16.25 -12.98 -12.03
C GLY A 51 -15.73 -11.62 -11.59
N ARG A 52 -15.41 -11.44 -10.30
CA ARG A 52 -14.92 -10.18 -9.70
C ARG A 52 -13.51 -9.75 -10.08
N GLN A 53 -12.92 -10.35 -11.10
CA GLN A 53 -11.55 -10.07 -11.51
C GLN A 53 -11.43 -8.63 -11.99
N THR A 54 -10.35 -7.97 -11.63
CA THR A 54 -9.92 -6.71 -12.22
C THR A 54 -8.62 -6.94 -12.95
N VAL A 55 -8.55 -6.52 -14.21
CA VAL A 55 -7.33 -6.53 -15.01
C VAL A 55 -6.67 -5.16 -14.92
N TRP A 56 -5.38 -5.18 -14.58
CA TRP A 56 -4.53 -4.01 -14.47
C TRP A 56 -3.46 -4.08 -15.54
N ASN A 57 -3.50 -3.17 -16.49
CA ASN A 57 -2.43 -2.94 -17.45
C ASN A 57 -1.95 -1.51 -17.22
N GLY A 58 -0.70 -1.35 -16.79
CA GLY A 58 -0.22 -0.03 -16.41
C GLY A 58 1.27 0.16 -16.55
N LYS A 59 1.64 1.43 -16.40
CA LYS A 59 3.01 1.92 -16.40
C LYS A 59 3.17 3.05 -15.39
N ALA A 60 4.35 3.14 -14.80
CA ALA A 60 4.76 4.23 -13.92
C ALA A 60 6.09 4.76 -14.45
N LYS A 61 6.06 5.96 -15.01
CA LYS A 61 7.25 6.63 -15.52
C LYS A 61 7.73 7.68 -14.52
N PHE A 62 8.99 7.62 -14.11
CA PHE A 62 9.62 8.53 -13.16
C PHE A 62 10.47 9.56 -13.91
N ARG A 63 9.82 10.53 -14.55
CA ARG A 63 10.51 11.53 -15.38
C ARG A 63 11.51 12.33 -14.54
N GLY A 64 12.75 12.41 -15.02
CA GLY A 64 13.82 13.12 -14.33
C GLY A 64 14.59 12.26 -13.32
N ALA A 65 14.16 11.02 -13.06
CA ALA A 65 14.85 10.08 -12.19
C ALA A 65 15.18 8.76 -12.92
N SER A 66 16.09 7.98 -12.34
CA SER A 66 16.33 6.58 -12.75
C SER A 66 15.97 5.62 -11.61
N VAL A 67 15.34 4.51 -11.94
CA VAL A 67 15.08 3.34 -11.10
C VAL A 67 16.37 2.56 -10.92
N LYS A 68 16.95 2.61 -9.72
CA LYS A 68 18.18 1.86 -9.37
C LYS A 68 17.91 0.43 -8.95
N ARG A 69 16.72 0.19 -8.42
CA ARG A 69 16.28 -1.11 -7.92
C ARG A 69 14.77 -1.16 -7.98
N MET A 70 14.25 -2.35 -8.25
CA MET A 70 12.85 -2.67 -8.12
C MET A 70 12.67 -3.94 -7.28
N ASN A 71 11.66 -3.97 -6.41
CA ASN A 71 11.18 -5.20 -5.77
C ASN A 71 9.69 -5.39 -6.10
N LYS A 72 9.27 -6.64 -6.33
CA LYS A 72 7.86 -6.98 -6.59
C LYS A 72 7.10 -7.22 -5.28
N ILE A 73 5.81 -6.89 -5.26
CA ILE A 73 4.91 -7.12 -4.12
C ILE A 73 3.72 -7.95 -4.62
N ASN A 74 3.52 -9.12 -4.01
CA ASN A 74 2.43 -10.06 -4.36
C ASN A 74 2.29 -10.36 -5.86
N ALA A 75 3.40 -10.41 -6.60
CA ALA A 75 3.43 -10.69 -8.04
C ALA A 75 3.63 -12.19 -8.32
N TRP A 76 2.61 -12.98 -8.02
CA TRP A 76 2.68 -14.45 -8.02
C TRP A 76 2.59 -15.10 -9.41
N ASN A 77 2.15 -14.36 -10.43
CA ASN A 77 2.09 -14.85 -11.80
C ASN A 77 3.37 -14.42 -12.55
N HIS A 78 4.31 -15.34 -12.67
CA HIS A 78 5.61 -15.08 -13.31
C HIS A 78 5.51 -14.91 -14.84
N GLU A 79 4.41 -15.31 -15.47
CA GLU A 79 4.19 -15.12 -16.90
C GLU A 79 3.71 -13.70 -17.23
N ARG A 80 3.27 -12.94 -16.23
CA ARG A 80 2.79 -11.58 -16.41
C ARG A 80 3.91 -10.57 -16.28
N LEU A 81 3.86 -9.58 -17.15
CA LEU A 81 4.80 -8.46 -17.18
C LEU A 81 4.80 -7.74 -15.83
N LEU A 82 5.98 -7.56 -15.26
CA LEU A 82 6.24 -6.66 -14.14
C LEU A 82 7.75 -6.42 -14.06
N GLU A 83 8.22 -5.37 -14.73
CA GLU A 83 9.65 -5.10 -14.88
C GLU A 83 9.93 -3.62 -15.16
N VAL A 84 11.21 -3.26 -15.11
CA VAL A 84 11.69 -1.93 -15.50
C VAL A 84 11.99 -1.95 -17.00
N GLU A 85 11.34 -1.07 -17.75
CA GLU A 85 11.68 -0.76 -19.14
C GLU A 85 12.58 0.48 -19.19
N GLY A 86 13.74 0.35 -19.84
CA GLY A 86 14.76 1.39 -19.82
C GLY A 86 15.36 1.57 -18.43
N ASP A 87 15.42 2.80 -17.94
CA ASP A 87 15.89 3.12 -16.60
C ASP A 87 14.90 3.94 -15.77
N ASP A 88 13.76 4.36 -16.32
CA ASP A 88 12.83 5.30 -15.67
C ASP A 88 11.38 4.81 -15.61
N THR A 89 11.07 3.66 -16.20
CA THR A 89 9.67 3.22 -16.37
C THR A 89 9.48 1.81 -15.82
N VAL A 90 8.46 1.61 -14.98
CA VAL A 90 7.98 0.27 -14.61
C VAL A 90 6.70 -0.02 -15.38
N VAL A 91 6.63 -1.17 -16.03
CA VAL A 91 5.43 -1.65 -16.73
C VAL A 91 4.88 -2.90 -16.06
N TRP A 92 3.56 -3.08 -16.05
CA TRP A 92 2.95 -4.25 -15.45
C TRP A 92 1.63 -4.69 -16.09
N GLU A 93 1.39 -5.99 -15.96
CA GLU A 93 0.11 -6.65 -16.16
C GLU A 93 -0.25 -7.45 -14.90
N ALA A 94 -1.45 -7.26 -14.36
CA ALA A 94 -1.87 -7.96 -13.15
C ALA A 94 -3.37 -8.24 -13.12
N ILE A 95 -3.76 -9.18 -12.25
CA ILE A 95 -5.17 -9.43 -11.91
C ILE A 95 -5.32 -9.38 -10.40
N THR A 96 -6.37 -8.69 -9.94
CA THR A 96 -6.82 -8.76 -8.55
C THR A 96 -8.24 -9.31 -8.46
N THR A 97 -8.57 -9.95 -7.34
CA THR A 97 -9.93 -10.44 -7.03
C THR A 97 -10.39 -10.01 -5.63
N GLY A 98 -9.88 -8.86 -5.17
CA GLY A 98 -10.05 -8.34 -3.81
C GLY A 98 -8.73 -8.22 -3.03
N ASN A 99 -7.66 -8.86 -3.50
CA ASN A 99 -6.30 -8.69 -2.99
C ASN A 99 -5.61 -7.46 -3.62
N TYR A 100 -4.32 -7.28 -3.33
CA TYR A 100 -3.48 -6.28 -3.98
C TYR A 100 -2.15 -6.86 -4.45
N GLY A 101 -1.53 -6.16 -5.39
CA GLY A 101 -0.15 -6.35 -5.83
C GLY A 101 0.53 -5.00 -6.01
N GLY A 102 1.82 -5.01 -6.30
CA GLY A 102 2.57 -3.77 -6.43
C GLY A 102 4.04 -3.96 -6.71
N PHE A 103 4.77 -2.87 -6.57
CA PHE A 103 6.22 -2.85 -6.58
C PHE A 103 6.77 -1.71 -5.74
N ASP A 104 8.03 -1.88 -5.32
CA ASP A 104 8.87 -0.80 -4.83
C ASP A 104 9.88 -0.42 -5.89
N VAL A 105 10.22 0.86 -5.96
CA VAL A 105 11.39 1.37 -6.67
C VAL A 105 12.24 2.23 -5.76
N TRP A 106 13.56 2.18 -5.95
CA TRP A 106 14.50 3.14 -5.37
C TRP A 106 14.99 4.06 -6.49
N LEU A 107 14.76 5.35 -6.33
CA LEU A 107 15.07 6.34 -7.34
C LEU A 107 16.41 7.04 -7.07
N SER A 108 17.05 7.51 -8.14
CA SER A 108 18.16 8.48 -8.08
C SER A 108 17.83 9.73 -8.89
N GLY A 109 18.28 10.90 -8.46
CA GLY A 109 17.99 12.17 -9.13
C GLY A 109 16.51 12.55 -9.06
N TYR A 110 15.86 12.20 -7.95
CA TYR A 110 14.40 12.24 -7.83
C TYR A 110 13.86 13.56 -7.28
N GLU A 111 14.73 14.49 -6.90
CA GLU A 111 14.39 15.73 -6.19
C GLU A 111 13.37 16.57 -6.96
N GLU A 112 13.53 16.64 -8.29
CA GLU A 112 12.63 17.34 -9.22
C GLU A 112 11.84 16.37 -10.12
N ALA A 113 11.83 15.07 -9.77
CA ALA A 113 11.20 14.08 -10.62
C ALA A 113 9.67 14.09 -10.53
N VAL A 114 9.04 13.67 -11.60
CA VAL A 114 7.58 13.55 -11.71
C VAL A 114 7.22 12.10 -11.97
N ILE A 115 6.32 11.54 -11.17
CA ILE A 115 5.70 10.26 -11.48
C ILE A 115 4.52 10.48 -12.41
N GLU A 116 4.50 9.74 -13.52
CA GLU A 116 3.36 9.56 -14.41
C GLU A 116 2.87 8.12 -14.28
N LEU A 117 1.91 7.92 -13.39
CA LEU A 117 1.27 6.64 -13.14
C LEU A 117 0.02 6.52 -14.03
N GLN A 118 -0.02 5.51 -14.88
CA GLN A 118 -1.12 5.27 -15.80
C GLN A 118 -1.51 3.80 -15.79
N SER A 119 -2.80 3.52 -15.71
CA SER A 119 -3.37 2.21 -16.02
C SER A 119 -4.57 2.34 -16.94
N ASN A 120 -5.12 1.20 -17.38
CA ASN A 120 -6.41 1.12 -18.05
C ASN A 120 -7.61 1.61 -17.19
N LEU A 121 -7.42 1.90 -15.90
CA LEU A 121 -8.50 2.25 -14.97
C LEU A 121 -8.33 3.62 -14.29
N GLY A 122 -7.17 4.26 -14.40
CA GLY A 122 -6.91 5.52 -13.72
C GLY A 122 -5.50 6.04 -13.96
N THR A 123 -5.32 7.34 -13.72
CA THR A 123 -4.05 8.05 -13.92
C THR A 123 -3.74 8.97 -12.74
N LEU A 124 -2.45 9.21 -12.53
CA LEU A 124 -1.91 10.20 -11.60
C LEU A 124 -0.62 10.79 -12.19
N VAL A 125 -0.51 12.12 -12.17
CA VAL A 125 0.74 12.82 -12.49
C VAL A 125 1.06 13.74 -11.32
N LYS A 126 2.21 13.56 -10.68
CA LYS A 126 2.58 14.35 -9.50
C LYS A 126 4.10 14.44 -9.33
N PRO A 127 4.65 15.55 -8.81
CA PRO A 127 6.03 15.57 -8.32
C PRO A 127 6.24 14.50 -7.25
N VAL A 128 7.32 13.73 -7.36
CA VAL A 128 7.58 12.65 -6.37
C VAL A 128 7.88 13.22 -4.98
N SER A 129 8.40 14.45 -4.92
CA SER A 129 8.64 15.20 -3.68
C SER A 129 7.36 15.49 -2.90
N GLU A 130 6.19 15.55 -3.56
CA GLU A 130 4.90 15.73 -2.91
C GLU A 130 4.27 14.42 -2.41
N ILE A 131 4.86 13.27 -2.75
CA ILE A 131 4.36 11.96 -2.32
C ILE A 131 5.01 11.59 -0.99
N GLY A 132 4.23 11.70 0.07
CA GLY A 132 4.66 11.41 1.44
C GLY A 132 4.26 10.03 1.96
N LEU A 133 4.25 9.94 3.29
CA LEU A 133 3.94 8.74 4.07
C LEU A 133 2.52 8.20 3.84
N GLU A 134 1.53 9.09 3.75
CA GLU A 134 0.13 8.69 3.55
C GLU A 134 -0.16 8.33 2.09
N GLY A 135 0.58 8.95 1.17
CA GLY A 135 0.52 8.70 -0.26
C GLY A 135 -0.69 9.31 -0.97
N GLU A 136 -0.79 9.00 -2.25
CA GLU A 136 -1.85 9.42 -3.15
C GLU A 136 -2.67 8.21 -3.59
N ILE A 137 -3.99 8.36 -3.60
CA ILE A 137 -4.93 7.31 -4.01
C ILE A 137 -5.66 7.77 -5.27
N VAL A 138 -5.71 6.88 -6.27
CA VAL A 138 -6.59 7.01 -7.43
C VAL A 138 -7.69 5.98 -7.28
N GLU A 139 -8.92 6.45 -7.06
CA GLU A 139 -10.11 5.59 -7.05
C GLU A 139 -10.42 5.14 -8.49
N CYS A 140 -10.54 3.84 -8.71
CA CYS A 140 -10.75 3.22 -10.02
C CYS A 140 -12.14 2.57 -10.11
N GLY A 141 -13.12 3.05 -9.34
CA GLY A 141 -14.46 2.46 -9.22
C GLY A 141 -14.45 1.13 -8.47
N GLY A 142 -15.44 0.26 -8.68
CA GLY A 142 -15.46 -1.09 -8.11
C GLY A 142 -15.39 -1.16 -6.58
N LEU A 143 -14.84 -2.26 -6.05
CA LEU A 143 -14.70 -2.51 -4.61
C LEU A 143 -13.24 -2.36 -4.18
N GLU A 144 -12.96 -1.27 -3.46
CA GLU A 144 -11.60 -0.88 -3.04
C GLU A 144 -10.59 -0.98 -4.19
N ARG A 145 -11.08 -0.73 -5.41
CA ARG A 145 -10.28 -0.83 -6.62
C ARG A 145 -9.55 0.48 -6.82
N ARG A 146 -8.26 0.45 -6.54
CA ARG A 146 -7.45 1.66 -6.38
C ARG A 146 -6.06 1.44 -6.93
N LEU A 147 -5.47 2.52 -7.42
CA LEU A 147 -4.02 2.68 -7.42
C LEU A 147 -3.64 3.49 -6.19
N LYS A 148 -2.52 3.15 -5.55
CA LYS A 148 -1.92 3.99 -4.51
C LYS A 148 -0.43 4.07 -4.70
N VAL A 149 0.13 5.27 -4.55
CA VAL A 149 1.57 5.50 -4.49
C VAL A 149 1.94 6.20 -3.18
N PHE A 150 2.97 5.73 -2.50
CA PHE A 150 3.45 6.33 -1.25
C PHE A 150 4.94 6.11 -1.07
N ARG A 151 5.53 6.88 -0.16
CA ARG A 151 6.97 6.89 0.08
C ARG A 151 7.32 6.13 1.36
N LEU A 152 8.46 5.44 1.33
CA LEU A 152 8.98 4.65 2.45
C LEU A 152 10.43 5.04 2.75
N PRO A 153 10.95 4.69 3.95
CA PRO A 153 12.38 4.66 4.19
C PRO A 153 13.09 3.75 3.18
N ASP A 154 14.34 4.07 2.85
CA ASP A 154 15.16 3.21 1.99
C ASP A 154 15.33 1.81 2.58
N LYS A 155 15.36 1.74 3.92
CA LYS A 155 15.39 0.50 4.68
C LYS A 155 14.56 0.65 5.96
N ASN A 156 13.49 -0.13 6.05
CA ASN A 156 12.74 -0.29 7.29
C ASN A 156 13.32 -1.47 8.09
N THR A 157 13.53 -1.26 9.38
CA THR A 157 14.08 -2.27 10.30
C THR A 157 13.11 -2.69 11.38
N HIS A 158 11.91 -2.10 11.43
CA HIS A 158 10.95 -2.29 12.50
C HIS A 158 10.22 -3.63 12.34
N ARG A 159 10.63 -4.62 13.12
CA ARG A 159 10.01 -5.95 13.19
C ARG A 159 9.10 -6.15 14.38
N GLU A 160 9.14 -5.19 15.31
CA GLU A 160 8.31 -5.13 16.49
C GLU A 160 7.68 -3.74 16.58
N LEU A 161 6.38 -3.67 16.84
CA LEU A 161 5.66 -2.43 17.13
C LEU A 161 4.71 -2.65 18.30
N SER A 162 4.68 -1.70 19.23
CA SER A 162 3.74 -1.67 20.34
C SER A 162 3.08 -0.30 20.44
N ALA A 163 1.78 -0.27 20.71
CA ALA A 163 1.03 0.97 20.89
C ALA A 163 -0.13 0.81 21.87
N SER A 164 -0.43 1.88 22.59
CA SER A 164 -1.71 2.08 23.27
C SER A 164 -2.50 3.12 22.50
N VAL A 165 -3.72 2.79 22.11
CA VAL A 165 -4.59 3.65 21.30
C VAL A 165 -5.93 3.82 21.99
N ASP A 166 -6.30 5.06 22.24
CA ASP A 166 -7.63 5.43 22.67
C ASP A 166 -8.56 5.43 21.45
N ILE A 167 -9.69 4.75 21.59
CA ILE A 167 -10.65 4.53 20.51
C ILE A 167 -11.99 5.09 20.96
N GLU A 168 -12.51 6.04 20.21
CA GLU A 168 -13.87 6.53 20.39
C GLU A 168 -14.85 5.46 19.89
N LEU A 169 -15.78 5.06 20.76
CA LEU A 169 -16.78 4.04 20.44
C LEU A 169 -18.05 4.69 19.91
N SER A 170 -18.63 4.10 18.87
CA SER A 170 -19.97 4.42 18.44
C SER A 170 -20.95 4.22 19.59
N GLU A 171 -21.86 5.19 19.75
CA GLU A 171 -22.93 5.15 20.76
C GLU A 171 -24.00 4.13 20.44
N MET A 172 -24.11 3.71 19.17
CA MET A 172 -25.10 2.74 18.72
C MET A 172 -24.45 1.55 18.04
N GLY A 173 -24.95 0.36 18.40
CA GLY A 173 -24.54 -0.91 17.83
C GLY A 173 -23.20 -1.41 18.36
N ASP A 174 -22.70 -2.46 17.71
CA ASP A 174 -21.43 -3.07 18.06
C ASP A 174 -20.25 -2.25 17.56
N ASN A 175 -19.17 -2.23 18.35
CA ASN A 175 -17.86 -1.76 17.92
C ASN A 175 -16.94 -2.97 17.72
N PRO A 176 -16.93 -3.61 16.53
CA PRO A 176 -16.02 -4.69 16.23
C PRO A 176 -14.61 -4.14 16.02
N LEU A 177 -13.80 -4.17 17.07
CA LEU A 177 -12.42 -3.71 17.05
C LEU A 177 -11.48 -4.82 16.60
N TRP A 178 -10.66 -4.55 15.60
CA TRP A 178 -9.68 -5.53 15.09
C TRP A 178 -8.43 -4.85 14.57
N VAL A 179 -7.37 -5.64 14.41
CA VAL A 179 -6.07 -5.18 13.93
C VAL A 179 -5.80 -5.81 12.57
N CYS A 180 -5.31 -5.00 11.64
CA CYS A 180 -4.70 -5.45 10.38
C CYS A 180 -3.22 -5.08 10.38
N VAL A 181 -2.34 -6.06 10.18
CA VAL A 181 -0.90 -5.86 10.07
C VAL A 181 -0.53 -6.06 8.60
N THR A 182 0.23 -5.12 8.03
CA THR A 182 0.83 -5.27 6.70
C THR A 182 2.35 -5.25 6.83
N THR A 183 3.01 -6.28 6.30
CA THR A 183 4.47 -6.39 6.27
C THR A 183 5.03 -5.86 4.95
N GLU A 184 6.31 -5.50 4.94
CA GLU A 184 6.93 -4.89 3.76
C GLU A 184 6.97 -5.80 2.53
N ASP A 185 6.93 -7.12 2.69
CA ASP A 185 6.86 -8.08 1.59
C ASP A 185 5.44 -8.23 0.99
N GLY A 186 4.45 -7.53 1.56
CA GLY A 186 3.07 -7.51 1.06
C GLY A 186 2.14 -8.51 1.73
N PHE A 187 2.60 -9.27 2.72
CA PHE A 187 1.70 -10.13 3.50
C PHE A 187 0.86 -9.32 4.47
N GLN A 188 -0.31 -9.86 4.78
CA GLN A 188 -1.23 -9.30 5.75
C GLN A 188 -1.65 -10.35 6.77
N ALA A 189 -1.81 -9.91 8.00
CA ALA A 189 -2.38 -10.70 9.08
C ALA A 189 -3.46 -9.87 9.79
N TRP A 190 -4.49 -10.52 10.32
CA TRP A 190 -5.57 -9.86 11.03
C TRP A 190 -5.93 -10.61 12.31
N SER A 191 -6.32 -9.86 13.34
CA SER A 191 -6.95 -10.44 14.52
C SER A 191 -8.41 -10.78 14.23
N SER A 192 -9.00 -11.68 15.02
CA SER A 192 -10.45 -11.72 15.14
C SER A 192 -10.95 -10.38 15.74
N PRO A 193 -12.16 -9.94 15.36
CA PRO A 193 -12.76 -8.77 15.99
C PRO A 193 -13.14 -9.05 17.45
N ALA A 194 -12.77 -8.11 18.32
CA ALA A 194 -13.29 -8.00 19.68
C ALA A 194 -14.48 -7.03 19.65
N PHE A 195 -15.67 -7.55 19.94
CA PHE A 195 -16.89 -6.75 19.96
C PHE A 195 -17.01 -6.03 21.31
N VAL A 196 -17.07 -4.70 21.27
CA VAL A 196 -17.26 -3.85 22.44
C VAL A 196 -18.55 -3.06 22.29
N PHE A 197 -19.29 -2.93 23.39
CA PHE A 197 -20.51 -2.12 23.48
C PHE A 197 -20.28 -1.01 24.52
N ARG A 198 -20.91 0.15 24.30
CA ARG A 198 -20.80 1.32 25.19
C ARG A 198 -21.88 1.32 26.26
#